data_AF-A0A821ZWD1-F1
#
_entry.id   AF-A0A821ZWD1-F1
#
_cell.length_a   1.000
_cell.length_b   1.000
_cell.length_c   1.000
_cell.angle_alpha   90.00
_cell.angle_beta   90.00
_cell.angle_gamma   90.00
#
_symmetry.space_group_name_H-M   'P 1'
#
loop_
_entity.id
_entity.type
_entity.pdbx_description
1 polymer ?
#
loop_
_entity_poly.entity_id
_entity_poly.type
_entity_poly.pdbx_seq_one_letter_code
_entity_poly.pdbx_strand_id
1 'polypeptide(L)'
;HGDMRRKGIKDDNLNELLDKVQLTYLVQREGGFDGVQDWMDVLSGGEKQRIAMARLFYHKPQFAILDECTSAVSVDVEGFMYEYCRTAGITLFTVSHRKSLWKYHEYCLYMDGRGSYSFKPIDEHTSEFGS
;
A
#
# COMPACT_ATOMS: atom_id res chain seq x y z
N HIS A 1 17.14 0.04 -14.44
CA HIS A 1 18.35 0.80 -14.05
C HIS A 1 18.37 2.30 -14.39
N GLY A 2 17.79 2.78 -15.50
CA GLY A 2 17.85 4.21 -15.86
C GLY A 2 17.25 5.16 -14.82
N ASP A 3 16.06 4.83 -14.27
CA ASP A 3 15.40 5.66 -13.25
C ASP A 3 16.17 5.66 -11.91
N MET A 4 16.66 4.50 -11.48
CA MET A 4 17.48 4.39 -10.26
C MET A 4 18.75 5.24 -10.35
N ARG A 5 19.46 5.20 -11.49
CA ARG A 5 20.65 6.04 -11.70
C ARG A 5 20.29 7.53 -11.66
N ARG A 6 19.19 7.93 -12.30
CA ARG A 6 18.70 9.31 -12.28
C ARG A 6 18.37 9.80 -10.86
N LYS A 7 17.77 8.93 -10.04
CA LYS A 7 17.40 9.24 -8.65
C LYS A 7 18.51 9.00 -7.62
N GLY A 8 19.66 8.46 -8.04
CA GLY A 8 20.75 8.08 -7.15
C GLY A 8 20.41 6.92 -6.18
N ILE A 9 19.41 6.11 -6.51
CA ILE A 9 18.94 5.01 -5.66
C ILE A 9 19.81 3.77 -5.88
N LYS A 10 20.30 3.18 -4.79
CA LYS A 10 21.11 1.95 -4.76
C LYS A 10 20.29 0.76 -4.24
N ASP A 11 20.84 -0.44 -4.36
CA ASP A 11 20.18 -1.67 -3.89
C ASP A 11 19.92 -1.67 -2.37
N ASP A 12 20.78 -1.03 -1.59
CA ASP A 12 20.54 -0.84 -0.14
C ASP A 12 19.26 -0.06 0.13
N ASN A 13 18.97 0.98 -0.67
CA ASN A 13 17.71 1.71 -0.56
C ASN A 13 16.52 0.84 -0.99
N LEU A 14 16.69 -0.05 -1.98
CA LEU A 14 15.63 -0.99 -2.35
C LEU A 14 15.38 -2.00 -1.23
N ASN A 15 16.43 -2.49 -0.57
CA ASN A 15 16.29 -3.36 0.60
C ASN A 15 15.54 -2.66 1.74
N GLU A 16 15.85 -1.38 2.02
CA GLU A 16 15.10 -0.58 3.01
C GLU A 16 13.61 -0.45 2.65
N LEU A 17 13.27 -0.32 1.36
CA LEU A 17 11.88 -0.26 0.91
C LEU A 17 11.18 -1.62 1.00
N LEU A 18 11.89 -2.72 0.70
CA LEU A 18 11.36 -4.07 0.84
C LEU A 18 11.16 -4.47 2.30
N ASP A 19 12.03 -4.02 3.21
CA ASP A 19 11.87 -4.21 4.64
C ASP A 19 10.56 -3.58 5.15
N LYS A 20 10.24 -2.38 4.66
CA LYS A 20 8.98 -1.68 4.96
C LYS A 20 7.73 -2.41 4.50
N VAL A 21 7.85 -3.35 3.57
CA VAL A 21 6.72 -4.19 3.14
C VAL A 21 6.92 -5.66 3.53
N GLN A 22 7.88 -5.94 4.41
CA GLN A 22 8.24 -7.27 4.89
C GLN A 22 8.53 -8.26 3.76
N LEU A 23 9.27 -7.83 2.73
CA LEU A 23 9.63 -8.63 1.55
C LEU A 23 11.13 -8.86 1.38
N THR A 24 11.96 -8.51 2.36
CA THR A 24 13.42 -8.69 2.29
C THR A 24 13.83 -10.13 1.98
N TYR A 25 13.04 -11.12 2.44
CA TYR A 25 13.29 -12.53 2.16
C TYR A 25 13.17 -12.90 0.68
N LEU A 26 12.39 -12.16 -0.12
CA LEU A 26 12.24 -12.45 -1.55
C LEU A 26 13.54 -12.27 -2.32
N VAL A 27 14.34 -11.26 -1.95
CA VAL A 27 15.63 -11.00 -2.60
C VAL A 27 16.56 -12.21 -2.45
N GLN A 28 16.57 -12.83 -1.26
CA GLN A 28 17.38 -14.02 -1.00
C GLN A 28 16.80 -15.26 -1.68
N ARG A 29 15.46 -15.40 -1.69
CA ARG A 29 14.77 -16.56 -2.26
C ARG A 29 14.90 -16.63 -3.79
N GLU A 30 14.91 -15.50 -4.47
CA GLU A 30 14.72 -15.41 -5.93
C GLU A 30 15.98 -14.98 -6.71
N GLY A 31 17.16 -15.11 -6.10
CA GLY A 31 18.44 -14.89 -6.79
C GLY A 31 18.91 -13.43 -6.84
N GLY A 32 18.46 -12.58 -5.91
CA GLY A 32 18.86 -11.18 -5.80
C GLY A 32 17.98 -10.23 -6.62
N PHE A 33 18.39 -8.96 -6.69
CA PHE A 33 17.67 -7.92 -7.46
C PHE A 33 17.72 -8.12 -8.97
N ASP A 34 18.70 -8.89 -9.45
CA ASP A 34 18.86 -9.25 -10.87
C ASP A 34 18.22 -10.60 -11.21
N GLY A 35 17.49 -11.21 -10.27
CA GLY A 35 16.74 -12.44 -10.50
C GLY A 35 15.72 -12.28 -11.62
N VAL A 36 15.57 -13.31 -12.46
CA VAL A 36 14.58 -13.35 -13.54
C VAL A 36 13.68 -14.56 -13.34
N GLN A 37 12.39 -14.30 -13.12
CA GLN A 37 11.38 -15.32 -12.86
C GLN A 37 10.07 -14.96 -13.56
N ASP A 38 9.14 -15.92 -13.64
CA ASP A 38 7.74 -15.62 -13.90
C ASP A 38 7.08 -15.12 -12.62
N TRP A 39 7.20 -13.81 -12.36
CA TRP A 39 6.72 -13.17 -11.15
C TRP A 39 5.21 -13.29 -10.94
N MET A 40 4.43 -13.57 -11.99
CA MET A 40 3.00 -13.81 -11.84
C MET A 40 2.72 -15.14 -11.17
N ASP A 41 3.53 -16.16 -11.42
CA ASP A 41 3.34 -17.49 -10.84
C ASP A 41 4.10 -17.67 -9.53
N VAL A 42 5.25 -17.00 -9.39
CA VAL A 42 6.13 -17.13 -8.23
C VAL A 42 5.65 -16.34 -7.01
N LEU A 43 5.06 -15.16 -7.22
CA LEU A 43 4.59 -14.33 -6.12
C LEU A 43 3.16 -14.72 -5.71
N SER A 44 2.96 -14.92 -4.40
CA SER A 44 1.64 -14.99 -3.79
C SER A 44 0.86 -13.68 -3.98
N GLY A 45 -0.47 -13.73 -3.84
CA GLY A 45 -1.32 -12.53 -3.94
C GLY A 45 -0.91 -11.41 -2.98
N GLY A 46 -0.59 -11.75 -1.73
CA GLY A 46 -0.11 -10.78 -0.74
C GLY A 46 1.29 -10.24 -1.04
N GLU A 47 2.20 -11.04 -1.63
CA GLU A 47 3.50 -10.54 -2.09
C GLU A 47 3.35 -9.55 -3.25
N LYS A 48 2.46 -9.82 -4.22
CA LYS A 48 2.18 -8.90 -5.34
C LYS A 48 1.67 -7.55 -4.84
N GLN A 49 0.73 -7.56 -3.90
CA GLN A 49 0.19 -6.33 -3.29
C GLN A 49 1.27 -5.55 -2.53
N ARG A 50 2.12 -6.25 -1.76
CA ARG A 50 3.23 -5.64 -1.01
C ARG A 50 4.31 -5.08 -1.95
N ILE A 51 4.61 -5.73 -3.07
CA ILE A 51 5.48 -5.17 -4.12
C ILE A 51 4.87 -3.90 -4.73
N ALA A 52 3.56 -3.87 -4.96
CA ALA A 52 2.89 -2.65 -5.43
C ALA A 52 3.04 -1.49 -4.43
N MET A 53 2.97 -1.77 -3.12
CA MET A 53 3.23 -0.78 -2.08
C MET A 53 4.70 -0.35 -2.03
N ALA A 54 5.66 -1.26 -2.20
CA ALA A 54 7.08 -0.89 -2.32
C ALA A 54 7.32 0.04 -3.52
N ARG A 55 6.63 -0.19 -4.65
CA ARG A 55 6.67 0.72 -5.81
C ARG A 55 6.09 2.09 -5.46
N LEU A 56 4.99 2.15 -4.72
CA LEU A 56 4.44 3.42 -4.23
C LEU A 56 5.48 4.18 -3.40
N PHE A 57 6.16 3.49 -2.47
CA PHE A 57 7.18 4.10 -1.61
C PHE A 57 8.39 4.60 -2.39
N TYR A 58 8.84 3.83 -3.39
CA TYR A 58 9.93 4.20 -4.29
C TYR A 58 9.64 5.49 -5.06
N HIS A 59 8.40 5.67 -5.51
CA HIS A 59 8.02 6.85 -6.30
C HIS A 59 7.63 8.06 -5.44
N LYS A 60 7.16 7.83 -4.20
CA LYS A 60 6.76 8.88 -3.25
C LYS A 60 5.90 9.99 -3.89
N PRO A 61 4.75 9.65 -4.51
CA PRO A 61 3.89 10.65 -5.13
C PRO A 61 3.22 11.54 -4.07
N GLN A 62 2.72 12.71 -4.49
CA GLN A 62 1.92 13.57 -3.59
C GLN A 62 0.58 12.94 -3.23
N PHE A 63 -0.04 12.23 -4.18
CA PHE A 63 -1.32 11.55 -4.02
C PHE A 63 -1.22 10.09 -4.48
N ALA A 64 -1.86 9.18 -3.75
CA ALA A 64 -1.96 7.78 -4.11
C ALA A 64 -3.42 7.31 -4.01
N ILE A 65 -3.91 6.64 -5.06
CA ILE A 65 -5.23 6.01 -5.08
C ILE A 65 -5.01 4.51 -4.88
N LEU A 66 -5.62 3.95 -3.84
CA LEU A 66 -5.46 2.59 -3.39
C LEU A 66 -6.79 1.86 -3.51
N ASP A 67 -6.95 1.05 -4.55
CA ASP A 67 -8.17 0.29 -4.81
C ASP A 67 -8.03 -1.16 -4.34
N GLU A 68 -8.62 -1.49 -3.20
CA GLU A 68 -8.56 -2.80 -2.54
C GLU A 68 -7.15 -3.42 -2.42
N CYS A 69 -6.12 -2.56 -2.34
CA CYS A 69 -4.74 -2.97 -2.57
C CYS A 69 -4.12 -3.84 -1.44
N THR A 70 -4.84 -4.08 -0.35
CA THR A 70 -4.37 -4.84 0.82
C THR A 70 -5.31 -5.99 1.21
N SER A 71 -6.21 -6.41 0.32
CA SER A 71 -7.17 -7.49 0.57
C SER A 71 -6.51 -8.86 0.85
N ALA A 72 -5.30 -9.11 0.34
CA ALA A 72 -4.52 -10.33 0.55
C ALA A 72 -3.36 -10.15 1.55
N VAL A 73 -3.38 -9.07 2.34
CA VAL A 73 -2.33 -8.72 3.31
C VAL A 73 -2.91 -8.70 4.74
N SER A 74 -2.14 -9.21 5.70
CA SER A 74 -2.51 -9.23 7.11
C SER A 74 -2.66 -7.80 7.68
N VAL A 75 -3.46 -7.67 8.74
CA VAL A 75 -3.83 -6.38 9.34
C VAL A 75 -2.62 -5.60 9.88
N ASP A 76 -1.65 -6.31 10.45
CA ASP A 76 -0.42 -5.74 10.99
C ASP A 76 0.47 -5.15 9.88
N VAL A 77 0.66 -5.87 8.78
CA VAL A 77 1.45 -5.41 7.63
C VAL A 77 0.74 -4.28 6.89
N GLU A 78 -0.58 -4.40 6.70
CA GLU A 78 -1.42 -3.32 6.19
C GLU A 78 -1.20 -2.05 7.01
N GLY A 79 -1.30 -2.15 8.34
CA GLY A 79 -1.17 -1.01 9.20
C GLY A 79 0.19 -0.31 9.10
N PHE A 80 1.26 -1.08 9.00
CA PHE A 80 2.61 -0.54 8.80
C PHE A 80 2.72 0.22 7.47
N MET A 81 2.19 -0.33 6.37
CA MET A 81 2.29 0.28 5.04
C MET A 81 1.55 1.61 4.96
N TYR A 82 0.35 1.69 5.54
CA TYR A 82 -0.43 2.93 5.58
C TYR A 82 0.21 4.00 6.47
N GLU A 83 0.75 3.61 7.63
CA GLU A 83 1.48 4.54 8.50
C GLU A 83 2.72 5.10 7.80
N TYR A 84 3.44 4.26 7.06
CA TYR A 84 4.58 4.73 6.28
C TYR A 84 4.18 5.73 5.19
N CYS A 85 3.04 5.53 4.52
CA CYS A 85 2.55 6.52 3.54
C CYS A 85 2.33 7.89 4.18
N ARG A 86 1.70 7.93 5.37
CA ARG A 86 1.43 9.18 6.09
C ARG A 86 2.72 9.88 6.50
N THR A 87 3.65 9.14 7.11
CA THR A 87 4.94 9.71 7.52
C THR A 87 5.81 10.13 6.33
N ALA A 88 5.65 9.49 5.18
CA ALA A 88 6.29 9.89 3.92
C ALA A 88 5.63 11.14 3.28
N GLY A 89 4.50 11.62 3.80
CA GLY A 89 3.77 12.77 3.26
C GLY A 89 2.96 12.46 1.99
N ILE A 90 2.56 11.18 1.82
CA ILE A 90 1.72 10.75 0.70
C ILE A 90 0.25 10.87 1.13
N THR A 91 -0.53 11.67 0.41
CA THR A 91 -1.98 11.74 0.62
C THR A 91 -2.67 10.53 0.01
N LEU A 92 -3.49 9.83 0.81
CA LEU A 92 -4.14 8.59 0.42
C LEU A 92 -5.61 8.78 0.07
N PHE A 93 -6.02 8.20 -1.05
CA PHE A 93 -7.42 7.95 -1.41
C PHE A 93 -7.62 6.44 -1.47
N THR A 94 -8.24 5.87 -0.45
CA THR A 94 -8.41 4.42 -0.35
C THR A 94 -9.85 4.00 -0.59
N VAL A 95 -10.03 3.06 -1.51
CA VAL A 95 -11.26 2.30 -1.70
C VAL A 95 -11.11 0.97 -0.97
N SER A 96 -11.91 0.76 0.07
CA SER A 96 -11.88 -0.47 0.85
C SER A 96 -13.14 -0.65 1.67
N HIS A 97 -13.49 -1.91 1.93
CA HIS A 97 -14.51 -2.30 2.90
C HIS A 97 -13.95 -2.49 4.32
N ARG A 98 -12.64 -2.29 4.55
CA ARG A 98 -11.97 -2.57 5.84
C ARG A 98 -11.97 -1.36 6.77
N LYS A 99 -12.67 -1.47 7.91
CA LYS A 99 -12.65 -0.47 9.00
C LYS A 99 -11.25 -0.24 9.60
N SER A 100 -10.37 -1.24 9.57
CA SER A 100 -8.99 -1.12 10.08
C SER A 100 -8.22 0.03 9.45
N LEU A 101 -8.63 0.48 8.26
CA LEU A 101 -7.99 1.55 7.50
C LEU A 101 -8.43 2.96 7.90
N TRP A 102 -9.53 3.09 8.64
CA TRP A 102 -10.11 4.38 8.99
C TRP A 102 -9.18 5.23 9.85
N LYS A 103 -8.41 4.61 10.75
CA LYS A 103 -7.40 5.30 11.58
C LYS A 103 -6.29 5.99 10.78
N TYR A 104 -6.17 5.70 9.48
CA TYR A 104 -5.20 6.32 8.57
C TYR A 104 -5.81 7.44 7.71
N HIS A 105 -7.10 7.73 7.87
CA HIS A 105 -7.84 8.71 7.08
C HIS A 105 -8.57 9.70 7.99
N GLU A 106 -8.76 10.92 7.48
CA GLU A 106 -9.47 11.98 8.22
C GLU A 106 -10.94 12.08 7.80
N TYR A 107 -11.26 11.69 6.56
CA TYR A 107 -12.59 11.79 5.98
C TYR A 107 -13.01 10.46 5.35
N CYS A 108 -14.31 10.21 5.32
CA CYS A 108 -14.93 9.08 4.65
C CYS A 108 -15.96 9.57 3.63
N LEU A 109 -15.87 9.04 2.41
CA LEU A 109 -16.88 9.16 1.37
C LEU A 109 -17.62 7.84 1.25
N TYR A 110 -18.89 7.83 1.59
CA TYR A 110 -19.79 6.69 1.40
C TYR A 110 -20.71 6.96 0.22
N MET A 111 -20.84 5.98 -0.68
CA MET A 111 -21.75 6.02 -1.82
C MET A 111 -22.77 4.89 -1.66
N ASP A 112 -24.07 5.20 -1.79
CA ASP A 112 -25.17 4.25 -1.52
C ASP A 112 -25.54 3.35 -2.72
N GLY A 113 -24.88 3.55 -3.87
CA GLY A 113 -25.15 2.83 -5.13
C GLY A 113 -26.46 3.24 -5.82
N ARG A 114 -27.22 4.19 -5.27
CA ARG A 114 -28.49 4.72 -5.82
C ARG A 114 -28.37 6.18 -6.27
N GLY A 115 -27.16 6.72 -6.24
CA GLY A 115 -26.84 8.08 -6.66
C GLY A 115 -26.71 9.07 -5.50
N SER A 116 -26.92 8.64 -4.26
CA SER A 116 -26.65 9.46 -3.07
C SER A 116 -25.25 9.16 -2.51
N TYR A 117 -24.70 10.14 -1.80
CA TYR A 117 -23.44 9.98 -1.09
C TYR A 117 -23.45 10.75 0.23
N SER A 118 -22.58 10.36 1.16
CA SER A 118 -22.26 11.15 2.34
C SER A 118 -20.74 11.32 2.45
N PHE A 119 -20.30 12.55 2.73
CA PHE A 119 -18.90 12.87 2.95
C PHE A 119 -18.78 13.56 4.31
N LYS A 120 -18.02 12.96 5.22
CA LYS A 120 -17.88 13.46 6.59
C LYS A 120 -16.51 13.13 7.18
N PRO A 121 -16.05 13.89 8.19
CA PRO A 121 -14.91 13.50 9.01
C PRO A 121 -15.15 12.13 9.67
N ILE A 122 -14.08 11.37 9.88
CA ILE A 122 -14.12 10.12 10.66
C ILE A 122 -13.97 10.48 12.14
N ASP A 123 -14.94 10.04 12.94
CA ASP A 123 -14.94 10.17 14.40
C ASP A 123 -15.24 8.82 15.08
N GLU A 124 -15.11 8.77 16.41
CA GLU A 124 -15.38 7.58 17.22
C GLU A 124 -16.84 7.10 17.13
N HIS A 125 -17.76 7.97 16.70
CA HIS A 125 -19.19 7.69 16.56
C HIS A 125 -19.57 7.27 15.14
N THR A 126 -18.61 7.24 14.21
CA THR A 126 -18.86 6.94 12.81
C THR A 126 -19.25 5.47 12.71
N SER A 127 -20.55 5.25 12.64
CA SER A 127 -21.17 3.93 12.61
C SER A 127 -21.07 3.32 11.23
N GLU A 128 -21.09 1.98 11.18
CA GLU A 128 -21.26 1.23 9.94
C GLU A 128 -22.62 1.61 9.32
N PHE A 129 -22.63 2.02 8.06
CA PHE A 129 -23.88 2.12 7.32
C PHE A 129 -24.10 0.76 6.64
N GLY A 130 -25.07 -0.02 7.14
CA GLY A 130 -25.54 -1.25 6.51
C GLY A 130 -25.20 -2.58 7.21
N SER A 131 -25.16 -2.61 8.55
CA SER A 131 -25.39 -3.85 9.30
C SER A 131 -26.84 -4.31 9.19
#